data_AF-A0A7W7Q592-F1
#
_entry.id   AF-A0A7W7Q592-F1
#
_cell.length_a   1.000
_cell.length_b   1.000
_cell.length_c   1.000
_cell.angle_alpha   90.00
_cell.angle_beta   90.00
_cell.angle_gamma   90.00
#
_symmetry.space_group_name_H-M   'P 1'
#
loop_
_entity.id
_entity.type
_entity.pdbx_description
1 polymer ?
#
loop_
_entity_poly.entity_id
_entity_poly.type
_entity_poly.pdbx_seq_one_letter_code
_entity_poly.pdbx_strand_id
1 'polypeptide(L)'
;MADSKRALVLHLSGGGEPLVFALSEEGANELNPRLPDLLGAGQVGRPKLADGSTVVVNFAHVVTAHLDELPPLTRVYGSDLPKKHGFAT
;
A
#
# COMPACT_ATOMS: atom_id res chain seq x y z
N MET A 1 -0.84 14.81 -15.25
CA MET A 1 -1.96 14.40 -14.38
C MET A 1 -1.35 13.46 -13.36
N ALA A 2 -1.39 13.82 -12.08
CA ALA A 2 -0.81 12.99 -11.02
C ALA A 2 -1.51 11.64 -11.07
N ASP A 3 -0.74 10.56 -11.25
CA ASP A 3 -1.29 9.22 -11.20
C ASP A 3 -1.90 9.04 -9.80
N SER A 4 -3.23 8.98 -9.75
CA SER A 4 -4.01 8.92 -8.51
C SER A 4 -3.83 7.59 -7.78
N LYS A 5 -3.24 6.57 -8.44
CA LYS A 5 -3.16 5.21 -7.91
C LYS A 5 -1.95 5.00 -7.01
N ARG A 6 -1.97 5.67 -5.87
CA ARG A 6 -0.90 5.62 -4.86
C ARG A 6 -1.21 4.69 -3.69
N ALA A 7 -2.33 3.98 -3.70
CA ALA A 7 -2.63 3.00 -2.66
C ALA A 7 -2.13 1.62 -3.07
N LEU A 8 -1.23 1.02 -2.28
CA LEU A 8 -0.95 -0.41 -2.34
C LEU A 8 -1.97 -1.13 -1.47
N VAL A 9 -2.84 -1.92 -2.09
CA VAL A 9 -3.86 -2.72 -1.40
C VAL A 9 -3.41 -4.18 -1.39
N LEU A 10 -3.33 -4.77 -0.20
CA LEU A 10 -2.90 -6.15 0.02
C LEU A 10 -4.03 -6.96 0.69
N HIS A 11 -4.39 -8.09 0.09
CA HIS A 11 -5.21 -9.11 0.74
C HIS A 11 -4.30 -10.21 1.26
N LEU A 12 -4.31 -10.44 2.58
CA LEU A 12 -3.46 -11.45 3.23
C LEU A 12 -4.10 -12.83 3.21
N SER A 13 -3.28 -13.87 3.22
CA SER A 13 -3.73 -15.28 3.24
C SER A 13 -4.47 -15.68 4.51
N GLY A 14 -4.23 -14.99 5.62
CA GLY A 14 -4.98 -15.16 6.87
C GLY A 14 -6.42 -14.60 6.84
N GLY A 15 -6.81 -13.89 5.78
CA GLY A 15 -8.09 -13.19 5.68
C GLY A 15 -8.13 -11.88 6.49
N GLY A 16 -9.32 -11.27 6.55
CA GLY A 16 -9.58 -10.00 7.25
C GLY A 16 -9.65 -8.79 6.33
N GLU A 17 -9.61 -7.60 6.93
CA GLU A 17 -9.59 -6.34 6.19
C GLU A 17 -8.27 -6.19 5.39
N PRO A 18 -8.32 -5.67 4.15
CA PRO A 18 -7.10 -5.43 3.38
C PRO A 18 -6.17 -4.43 4.06
N LEU A 19 -4.86 -4.66 3.94
CA LEU A 19 -3.89 -3.65 4.32
C LEU A 19 -3.74 -2.64 3.19
N VAL A 20 -3.86 -1.36 3.51
CA VAL A 20 -3.72 -0.27 2.55
C VAL A 20 -2.54 0.61 2.93
N PHE A 21 -1.58 0.78 2.02
CA PHE A 21 -0.41 1.64 2.20
C PHE A 21 -0.44 2.79 1.19
N ALA A 22 -0.26 4.01 1.67
CA ALA A 22 -0.04 5.17 0.80
C ALA A 22 1.42 5.16 0.32
N LEU A 23 1.62 4.91 -0.96
CA LEU A 23 2.91 4.97 -1.63
C LEU A 23 3.27 6.41 -1.98
N SER A 24 4.57 6.70 -1.93
CA SER A 24 5.12 7.84 -2.65
C SER A 24 4.97 7.63 -4.17
N GLU A 25 5.08 8.70 -4.94
CA GLU A 25 5.06 8.62 -6.40
C GLU A 25 6.20 7.73 -6.94
N GLU A 26 7.40 7.90 -6.39
CA GLU A 26 8.55 7.04 -6.70
C GLU A 26 8.26 5.58 -6.35
N GLY A 27 7.74 5.33 -5.15
CA GLY A 27 7.40 3.99 -4.68
C GLY A 27 6.34 3.29 -5.54
N ALA A 28 5.32 4.02 -6.00
CA ALA A 28 4.30 3.49 -6.90
C ALA A 28 4.89 3.13 -8.27
N ASN A 29 5.70 4.02 -8.85
CA ASN A 29 6.34 3.81 -10.14
C ASN A 29 7.33 2.63 -10.13
N GLU A 30 8.11 2.47 -9.05
CA GLU A 30 9.02 1.33 -8.89
C GLU A 30 8.28 0.02 -8.63
N LEU A 31 7.20 0.05 -7.85
CA LEU A 31 6.50 -1.16 -7.43
C LEU A 31 5.60 -1.74 -8.53
N ASN A 32 4.91 -0.88 -9.30
CA ASN A 32 3.91 -1.30 -10.29
C ASN A 32 4.41 -2.41 -11.25
N PRO A 33 5.56 -2.26 -11.94
CA PRO A 33 6.04 -3.32 -12.84
C PRO A 33 6.55 -4.57 -12.11
N ARG A 34 6.88 -4.47 -10.81
CA ARG A 34 7.48 -5.57 -10.03
C ARG A 34 6.46 -6.42 -9.28
N LEU A 35 5.24 -5.92 -9.13
CA LEU A 35 4.16 -6.58 -8.40
C LEU A 35 3.90 -8.03 -8.83
N PRO A 36 3.80 -8.35 -10.15
CA PRO A 36 3.61 -9.73 -10.60
C PRO A 36 4.71 -10.68 -10.14
N ASP A 37 5.97 -10.26 -10.22
CA ASP A 37 7.12 -11.08 -9.80
C ASP A 37 7.19 -11.24 -8.29
N LEU A 38 6.93 -10.16 -7.54
CA LEU A 38 6.90 -10.20 -6.07
C LEU A 38 5.84 -11.19 -5.56
N LEU A 39 4.64 -11.17 -6.15
CA LEU A 39 3.56 -12.11 -5.84
C LEU A 39 3.90 -13.53 -6.31
N GLY A 40 4.27 -13.69 -7.58
CA GLY A 40 4.48 -15.01 -8.19
C GLY A 40 5.61 -15.81 -7.55
N ALA A 41 6.65 -15.13 -7.09
CA ALA A 41 7.79 -15.76 -6.41
C ALA A 41 7.75 -15.63 -4.87
N GLY A 42 6.73 -15.00 -4.29
CA GLY A 42 6.61 -14.80 -2.84
C GLY A 42 7.78 -14.02 -2.23
N GLN A 43 8.31 -13.01 -2.94
CA GLN A 43 9.50 -12.28 -2.53
C GLN A 43 9.21 -11.22 -1.45
N VAL A 44 10.27 -10.64 -0.89
CA VAL A 44 10.15 -9.48 0.00
C VAL A 44 10.27 -8.18 -0.81
N GLY A 45 9.28 -7.30 -0.71
CA GLY A 45 9.30 -5.96 -1.29
C GLY A 45 9.50 -4.87 -0.23
N ARG A 46 10.07 -3.74 -0.64
CA ARG A 46 10.31 -2.58 0.22
C ARG A 46 9.78 -1.25 -0.37
N PRO A 47 8.46 -1.08 -0.55
CA PRO A 47 7.89 0.13 -1.15
C PRO A 47 8.13 1.37 -0.28
N LYS A 48 8.44 2.49 -0.94
CA LYS A 48 8.53 3.81 -0.32
C LYS A 48 7.12 4.40 -0.12
N LEU A 49 6.81 4.79 1.11
CA LEU A 49 5.52 5.37 1.48
C LEU A 49 5.49 6.89 1.32
N ALA A 50 4.29 7.47 1.30
CA ALA A 50 4.08 8.90 1.10
C ALA A 50 4.66 9.75 2.24
N ASP A 51 4.65 9.23 3.47
CA ASP A 51 5.27 9.85 4.65
C ASP A 51 6.81 9.79 4.68
N GLY A 52 7.44 9.27 3.62
CA GLY A 52 8.89 9.12 3.48
C GLY A 52 9.45 7.87 4.17
N SER A 53 8.62 7.08 4.85
CA SER A 53 9.03 5.81 5.42
C SER A 53 9.06 4.69 4.37
N THR A 54 9.50 3.50 4.78
CA THR A 54 9.51 2.30 3.93
C THR A 54 8.80 1.17 4.66
N VAL A 55 7.84 0.52 4.00
CA VAL A 55 7.24 -0.72 4.51
C VAL A 55 8.01 -1.91 3.96
N VAL A 56 8.19 -2.96 4.76
CA VAL A 56 8.73 -4.26 4.32
C VAL A 56 7.58 -5.25 4.25
N VAL A 57 7.31 -5.81 3.08
CA VAL A 57 6.20 -6.74 2.84
C VAL A 57 6.76 -8.07 2.37
N ASN A 58 6.40 -9.15 3.06
CA ASN A 58 6.63 -10.52 2.58
C ASN A 58 5.44 -10.96 1.72
N PHE A 59 5.63 -11.01 0.40
CA PHE A 59 4.57 -11.34 -0.54
C PHE A 59 4.17 -12.83 -0.52
N ALA A 60 4.93 -13.70 0.14
CA ALA A 60 4.53 -15.10 0.36
C ALA A 60 3.24 -15.24 1.19
N HIS A 61 2.81 -14.19 1.90
CA HIS A 61 1.57 -14.17 2.69
C HIS A 61 0.46 -13.33 2.05
N VAL A 62 0.64 -12.91 0.80
CA VAL A 62 -0.29 -12.05 0.07
C VAL A 62 -1.01 -12.87 -1.01
N VAL A 63 -2.33 -12.83 -1.02
CA VAL A 63 -3.18 -13.54 -1.99
C VAL A 63 -3.41 -12.68 -3.22
N THR A 64 -3.67 -11.39 -3.03
CA THR A 64 -3.75 -10.42 -4.12
C THR A 64 -3.09 -9.10 -3.69
N ALA A 65 -2.46 -8.43 -4.64
CA ALA A 65 -1.98 -7.07 -4.47
C ALA A 65 -2.25 -6.25 -5.73
N HIS A 66 -2.64 -5.00 -5.55
CA HIS A 66 -2.89 -4.07 -6.64
C HIS A 66 -2.63 -2.63 -6.21
N LEU A 67 -2.46 -1.76 -7.21
CA LEU A 67 -2.42 -0.32 -7.01
C LEU A 67 -3.79 0.28 -7.33
N ASP A 68 -4.27 1.14 -6.45
CA ASP A 68 -5.55 1.83 -6.57
C ASP A 68 -5.49 3.26 -6.04
N GLU A 69 -6.57 4.02 -6.20
CA GLU A 69 -6.74 5.33 -5.58
C GLU A 69 -6.84 5.22 -4.05
N LEU A 70 -6.40 6.26 -3.34
CA LEU A 70 -6.45 6.29 -1.88
C LEU A 70 -7.91 6.31 -1.38
N PRO A 71 -8.36 5.29 -0.61
CA PRO A 71 -9.72 5.25 -0.12
C PRO A 71 -9.93 6.31 0.99
N PRO A 72 -11.08 7.02 1.01
CA PRO A 72 -11.32 8.11 1.96
C PRO A 72 -11.64 7.67 3.39
N LEU A 73 -12.04 6.41 3.62
CA LEU A 73 -12.58 5.93 4.90
C LEU A 73 -11.85 4.71 5.48
N THR A 74 -10.77 4.25 4.85
CA THR A 74 -10.02 3.08 5.31
C THR A 74 -8.79 3.52 6.10
N ARG A 75 -8.34 2.68 7.04
CA ARG A 75 -7.05 2.88 7.70
C ARG A 75 -5.93 2.73 6.68
N VAL A 76 -5.34 3.84 6.28
CA VAL A 76 -4.19 3.89 5.37
C VAL A 76 -2.91 4.09 6.18
N TYR A 77 -1.92 3.21 5.96
CA TYR A 77 -0.60 3.32 6.54
C TYR A 77 0.31 4.18 5.67
N GLY A 78 1.23 4.93 6.28
CA GLY A 78 2.22 5.71 5.54
C GLY A 78 1.69 6.97 4.83
N SER A 79 0.48 7.43 5.19
CA SER A 79 -0.09 8.68 4.66
C SER A 79 0.60 9.89 5.29
N ASP A 80 0.96 10.87 4.46
CA ASP A 80 1.43 12.20 4.88
C ASP A 80 0.28 13.14 5.29
N LEU A 81 -0.98 12.75 5.02
CA LEU A 81 -2.16 13.47 5.46
C LEU A 81 -2.27 13.49 6.98
N PRO A 82 -2.58 14.65 7.60
CA PRO A 82 -2.79 14.73 9.03
C PRO A 82 -3.93 13.79 9.44
N LYS A 83 -3.67 12.87 10.38
CA LYS A 83 -4.69 12.02 10.99
C LYS A 83 -5.82 12.92 11.51
N LYS A 84 -6.96 12.97 10.82
CA LYS A 84 -8.18 13.53 11.39
C LYS A 84 -8.62 12.59 12.52
N HIS A 85 -8.18 12.86 13.74
CA HIS A 85 -8.80 12.30 14.94
C HIS A 85 -10.21 12.88 15.04
N GLY A 86 -11.18 12.16 14.49
CA GLY A 86 -12.60 12.51 14.56
C GLY A 86 -13.31 11.64 15.59
N PHE A 87 -13.29 12.07 16.84
CA PHE A 87 -14.45 12.01 17.75
C PHE A 87 -14.38 13.28 18.61
N ALA A 88 -14.74 14.40 18.01
CA ALA A 88 -15.18 15.55 18.79
C ALA A 88 -16.60 15.21 19.28
N THR A 89 -16.73 15.12 20.61
CA THR A 89 -18.02 15.15 21.32
C THR A 89 -18.27 16.57 21.79
#